data_AF-A0A2E5B407-F1
#
_entry.id   AF-A0A2E5B407-F1
#
_cell.length_a   1.000
_cell.length_b   1.000
_cell.length_c   1.000
_cell.angle_alpha   90.00
_cell.angle_beta   90.00
_cell.angle_gamma   90.00
#
_symmetry.space_group_name_H-M   'P 1'
#
loop_
_entity.id
_entity.type
_entity.pdbx_description
1 polymer ?
#
loop_
_entity_poly.entity_id
_entity_poly.type
_entity_poly.pdbx_seq_one_letter_code
_entity_poly.pdbx_strand_id
1 'polypeptide(L)'
;MPETIIGDKEFENIPSIKSKALRINLNENIYGTFAEIGAGQETVRNFFRAGGASGTIAKTMSAYDKDFSDAIYGIEEDGRYVTESRLQKMLSHEFNLIEERINREKHPNRLFFSYANTVATIDFAKKYKGHGWVGIRYQIDPKEPYNEITLHIRFHENDAQLQQITLGTLGVNLIYGAYYKYDQPNKLLRYLYDHIDKDKIEIDTINFSGPRFKDVDNRLMSLQLIKNGMTDAVMFNPEGHNILPARILYKKNILALRGSFRPVTKVNIDMFERSYEMFLKENRVEKDRTEVIFEITLSNLRAEGEIDEEDFMDRARLLCSLGHTVMISNFQEYYKLVEYFSRYTKMRMGLAMGVNNLVDIFDEKYYRHLSGGILEAFGKLFFKDLKVYLYPMKDAETGEYTNSENLKVHPRMKELYKFFKYNGKVVDITDYNPDNMEIFSREVLAMIETGEEGWEQMLPPGVSEIIKDKQLFNYKPTAEKVDN
;
A
#
# COMPACT_ATOMS: atom_id res chain seq x y z
N MET A 1 -2.02 45.58 16.40
CA MET A 1 -1.95 44.84 17.68
C MET A 1 -0.73 43.96 17.62
N PRO A 2 0.00 43.73 18.72
CA PRO A 2 1.13 42.80 18.69
C PRO A 2 0.65 41.41 18.28
N GLU A 3 1.30 40.82 17.29
CA GLU A 3 0.95 39.50 16.74
C GLU A 3 1.53 38.34 17.56
N THR A 4 2.52 38.61 18.41
CA THR A 4 3.16 37.64 19.31
C THR A 4 3.56 38.27 20.64
N ILE A 5 3.65 37.45 21.69
CA ILE A 5 4.15 37.80 23.03
C ILE A 5 5.28 36.86 23.47
N ILE A 6 6.03 37.26 24.49
CA ILE A 6 7.13 36.44 25.05
C ILE A 6 6.59 35.10 25.52
N GLY A 7 7.20 34.00 25.04
CA GLY A 7 6.81 32.63 25.35
C GLY A 7 5.97 31.95 24.28
N ASP A 8 5.54 32.67 23.23
CA ASP A 8 4.90 32.08 22.07
C ASP A 8 5.84 31.10 21.37
N LYS A 9 5.31 29.93 21.03
CA LYS A 9 6.00 28.92 20.25
C LYS A 9 5.51 28.98 18.82
N GLU A 10 6.42 28.82 17.88
CA GLU A 10 6.06 28.64 16.48
C GLU A 10 5.22 27.36 16.34
N PHE A 11 4.12 27.46 15.60
CA PHE A 11 3.29 26.34 15.21
C PHE A 11 2.86 26.51 13.75
N GLU A 12 2.59 25.40 13.08
CA GLU A 12 2.13 25.44 11.69
C GLU A 12 0.66 25.91 11.65
N ASN A 13 0.40 27.00 10.91
CA ASN A 13 -0.95 27.55 10.80
C ASN A 13 -1.79 26.76 9.78
N ILE A 14 -2.35 25.65 10.25
CA ILE A 14 -3.23 24.78 9.46
C ILE A 14 -4.65 25.36 9.45
N PRO A 15 -5.25 25.65 8.27
CA PRO A 15 -6.62 26.14 8.20
C PRO A 15 -7.60 25.21 8.93
N SER A 16 -8.49 25.79 9.73
CA SER A 16 -9.54 25.01 10.40
C SER A 16 -10.45 24.31 9.36
N ILE A 17 -11.06 23.20 9.74
CA ILE A 17 -12.04 22.48 8.89
C ILE A 17 -13.17 23.41 8.44
N LYS A 18 -13.66 24.27 9.34
CA LYS A 18 -14.65 25.31 9.00
C LYS A 18 -14.13 26.28 7.95
N SER A 19 -12.89 26.75 8.08
CA SER A 19 -12.27 27.68 7.12
C SER A 19 -12.07 27.03 5.75
N LYS A 20 -11.69 25.75 5.69
CA LYS A 20 -11.57 24.99 4.44
C LYS A 20 -12.91 24.87 3.74
N ALA A 21 -13.95 24.42 4.45
CA ALA A 21 -15.29 24.29 3.91
C ALA A 21 -15.88 25.65 3.48
N LEU A 22 -15.69 26.70 4.29
CA LEU A 22 -16.13 28.05 3.96
C LEU A 22 -15.44 28.59 2.70
N ARG A 23 -14.13 28.37 2.54
CA ARG A 23 -13.40 28.82 1.35
C ARG A 23 -13.96 28.19 0.07
N ILE A 24 -14.31 26.90 0.12
CA ILE A 24 -14.96 26.21 -0.99
C ILE A 24 -16.36 26.80 -1.23
N ASN A 25 -17.15 26.99 -0.17
CA ASN A 25 -18.50 27.57 -0.26
C ASN A 25 -18.54 28.99 -0.83
N LEU A 26 -17.50 29.79 -0.58
CA LEU A 26 -17.40 31.17 -1.06
C LEU A 26 -16.88 31.26 -2.50
N ASN A 27 -16.43 30.15 -3.10
CA ASN A 27 -16.08 30.13 -4.51
C ASN A 27 -17.37 30.00 -5.34
N GLU A 28 -17.74 31.08 -6.03
CA GLU A 28 -18.95 31.17 -6.87
C GLU A 28 -19.03 30.12 -8.00
N ASN A 29 -17.90 29.51 -8.35
CA ASN A 29 -17.80 28.57 -9.45
C ASN A 29 -17.79 27.10 -8.98
N ILE A 30 -17.37 26.80 -7.74
CA ILE A 30 -17.34 25.41 -7.25
C ILE A 30 -18.77 24.97 -6.92
N TYR A 31 -19.28 23.97 -7.64
CA TYR A 31 -20.67 23.56 -7.54
C TYR A 31 -20.83 22.05 -7.74
N GLY A 32 -21.49 21.34 -6.83
CA GLY A 32 -21.49 19.88 -6.91
C GLY A 32 -22.41 19.13 -5.97
N THR A 33 -22.23 17.81 -5.93
CA THR A 33 -23.06 16.87 -5.19
C THR A 33 -22.31 16.17 -4.08
N PHE A 34 -23.07 15.73 -3.07
CA PHE A 34 -22.60 14.85 -2.01
C PHE A 34 -23.47 13.58 -1.97
N ALA A 35 -22.86 12.40 -2.11
CA ALA A 35 -23.51 11.11 -1.98
C ALA A 35 -22.82 10.28 -0.88
N GLU A 36 -23.40 10.25 0.31
CA GLU A 36 -22.78 9.66 1.49
C GLU A 36 -23.61 8.47 1.98
N ILE A 37 -23.03 7.26 1.97
CA ILE A 37 -23.72 6.02 2.34
C ILE A 37 -22.97 5.32 3.49
N GLY A 38 -23.74 4.89 4.48
CA GLY A 38 -23.35 3.93 5.53
C GLY A 38 -22.71 4.53 6.79
N ALA A 39 -22.15 5.75 6.72
CA ALA A 39 -21.51 6.41 7.86
C ALA A 39 -21.99 7.86 8.10
N GLY A 40 -23.28 8.10 7.90
CA GLY A 40 -23.91 9.41 8.04
C GLY A 40 -23.63 10.33 6.85
N GLN A 41 -24.08 11.58 6.98
CA GLN A 41 -23.79 12.65 6.02
C GLN A 41 -22.92 13.72 6.69
N GLU A 42 -21.74 13.31 7.15
CA GLU A 42 -20.89 14.17 7.99
C GLU A 42 -19.98 15.09 7.16
N THR A 43 -19.62 14.72 5.93
CA THR A 43 -18.82 15.62 5.09
C THR A 43 -19.66 16.82 4.69
N VAL A 44 -20.84 16.61 4.10
CA VAL A 44 -21.73 17.72 3.68
C VAL A 44 -22.17 18.59 4.86
N ARG A 45 -22.33 17.99 6.06
CA ARG A 45 -22.69 18.70 7.28
C ARG A 45 -21.69 19.80 7.65
N ASN A 46 -20.40 19.57 7.41
CA ASN A 46 -19.36 20.60 7.61
C ASN A 46 -19.58 21.81 6.68
N PHE A 47 -19.96 21.57 5.42
CA PHE A 47 -20.26 22.65 4.47
C PHE A 47 -21.52 23.43 4.85
N PHE A 48 -22.57 22.76 5.32
CA PHE A 48 -23.77 23.46 5.82
C PHE A 48 -23.44 24.34 7.03
N ARG A 49 -22.64 23.84 7.98
CA ARG A 49 -22.26 24.58 9.20
C ARG A 49 -21.29 25.73 8.94
N ALA A 50 -20.48 25.65 7.88
CA ALA A 50 -19.56 26.71 7.51
C ALA A 50 -20.28 27.97 7.00
N GLY A 51 -21.47 27.83 6.39
CA GLY A 51 -22.22 28.91 5.75
C GLY A 51 -21.83 29.10 4.27
N GLY A 52 -22.68 29.76 3.48
CA GLY A 52 -22.46 29.98 2.03
C GLY A 52 -22.78 28.77 1.13
N ALA A 53 -23.26 27.66 1.70
CA ALA A 53 -23.44 26.39 0.99
C ALA A 53 -24.44 26.42 -0.19
N SER A 54 -25.36 27.39 -0.25
CA SER A 54 -26.32 27.52 -1.36
C SER A 54 -25.66 27.81 -2.70
N GLY A 55 -24.47 28.40 -2.69
CA GLY A 55 -23.66 28.65 -3.89
C GLY A 55 -22.87 27.43 -4.38
N THR A 56 -22.82 26.35 -3.59
CA THR A 56 -21.90 25.22 -3.81
C THR A 56 -22.58 23.87 -3.87
N ILE A 57 -23.63 23.66 -3.08
CA ILE A 57 -24.30 22.36 -2.96
C ILE A 57 -25.49 22.32 -3.91
N ALA A 58 -25.40 21.49 -4.94
CA ALA A 58 -26.48 21.22 -5.88
C ALA A 58 -27.50 20.22 -5.30
N LYS A 59 -26.99 19.13 -4.71
CA LYS A 59 -27.78 18.05 -4.13
C LYS A 59 -26.94 17.30 -3.10
N THR A 60 -27.59 16.87 -2.03
CA THR A 60 -27.05 15.88 -1.10
C THR A 60 -27.98 14.68 -1.06
N MET A 61 -27.42 13.47 -0.97
CA MET A 61 -28.20 12.24 -0.92
C MET A 61 -27.56 11.20 0.00
N SER A 62 -28.40 10.32 0.53
CA SER A 62 -28.00 9.13 1.27
C SER A 62 -29.00 8.00 1.03
N ALA A 63 -28.52 6.84 0.60
CA ALA A 63 -29.32 5.65 0.33
C ALA A 63 -28.81 4.48 1.19
N TYR A 64 -29.37 4.37 2.41
CA TYR A 64 -29.00 3.33 3.38
C TYR A 64 -29.59 1.96 3.05
N ASP A 65 -30.80 1.94 2.51
CA ASP A 65 -31.43 0.71 2.08
C ASP A 65 -30.75 0.19 0.80
N LYS A 66 -30.51 -1.12 0.77
CA LYS A 66 -29.77 -1.77 -0.32
C LYS A 66 -30.54 -1.70 -1.63
N ASP A 67 -31.84 -1.95 -1.62
CA ASP A 67 -32.67 -1.97 -2.83
C ASP A 67 -32.80 -0.55 -3.39
N PHE A 68 -32.96 0.46 -2.53
CA PHE A 68 -32.92 1.86 -2.95
C PHE A 68 -31.57 2.26 -3.54
N SER A 69 -30.48 1.84 -2.89
CA SER A 69 -29.13 2.14 -3.37
C SER A 69 -28.86 1.46 -4.72
N ASP A 70 -29.32 0.22 -4.89
CA ASP A 70 -29.17 -0.55 -6.14
C ASP A 70 -30.05 0.00 -7.27
N ALA A 71 -31.24 0.52 -6.96
CA ALA A 71 -32.07 1.19 -7.95
C ALA A 71 -31.42 2.47 -8.51
N ILE A 72 -30.55 3.13 -7.73
CA ILE A 72 -29.86 4.37 -8.12
C ILE A 72 -28.53 4.06 -8.79
N TYR A 73 -27.72 3.18 -8.19
CA TYR A 73 -26.32 2.95 -8.58
C TYR A 73 -26.08 1.60 -9.26
N GLY A 74 -27.09 0.77 -9.41
CA GLY A 74 -26.97 -0.58 -9.95
C GLY A 74 -26.49 -1.61 -8.92
N ILE A 75 -26.68 -2.89 -9.25
CA ILE A 75 -26.33 -4.02 -8.38
C ILE A 75 -24.81 -4.30 -8.46
N GLU A 76 -24.21 -4.70 -7.33
CA GLU A 76 -22.81 -5.16 -7.29
C GLU A 76 -22.72 -6.66 -7.60
N GLU A 77 -21.82 -7.05 -8.51
CA GLU A 77 -21.69 -8.43 -9.01
C GLU A 77 -21.38 -9.45 -7.90
N ASP A 78 -20.63 -9.03 -6.88
CA ASP A 78 -20.23 -9.87 -5.75
C ASP A 78 -21.10 -9.68 -4.49
N GLY A 79 -22.17 -8.86 -4.60
CA GLY A 79 -23.09 -8.55 -3.51
C GLY A 79 -22.50 -7.72 -2.36
N ARG A 80 -21.26 -7.24 -2.47
CA ARG A 80 -20.62 -6.38 -1.46
C ARG A 80 -20.89 -4.91 -1.78
N TYR A 81 -21.25 -4.12 -0.77
CA TYR A 81 -21.66 -2.72 -0.95
C TYR A 81 -20.53 -1.71 -0.65
N VAL A 82 -19.52 -2.11 0.13
CA VAL A 82 -18.35 -1.28 0.46
C VAL A 82 -17.22 -1.65 -0.50
N THR A 83 -17.32 -1.17 -1.73
CA THR A 83 -16.40 -1.49 -2.84
C THR A 83 -15.99 -0.24 -3.60
N GLU A 84 -14.82 -0.30 -4.24
CA GLU A 84 -14.35 0.75 -5.16
C GLU A 84 -15.30 0.92 -6.35
N SER A 85 -15.78 -0.21 -6.89
CA SER A 85 -16.79 -0.23 -7.97
C SER A 85 -18.01 0.60 -7.60
N ARG A 86 -18.57 0.38 -6.40
CA ARG A 86 -19.73 1.14 -5.93
C ARG A 86 -19.42 2.63 -5.79
N LEU A 87 -18.28 2.99 -5.22
CA LEU A 87 -17.83 4.39 -5.15
C LEU A 87 -17.77 5.02 -6.56
N GLN A 88 -17.18 4.32 -7.52
CA GLN A 88 -17.04 4.79 -8.90
C GLN A 88 -18.39 4.98 -9.60
N LYS A 89 -19.34 4.06 -9.39
CA LYS A 89 -20.72 4.19 -9.88
C LYS A 89 -21.42 5.41 -9.25
N MET A 90 -21.22 5.64 -7.95
CA MET A 90 -21.77 6.81 -7.26
C MET A 90 -21.21 8.12 -7.83
N LEU A 91 -19.88 8.26 -7.90
CA LEU A 91 -19.21 9.44 -8.47
C LEU A 91 -19.67 9.71 -9.90
N SER A 92 -19.75 8.66 -10.73
CA SER A 92 -20.14 8.78 -12.13
C SER A 92 -21.59 9.20 -12.30
N HIS A 93 -22.51 8.52 -11.61
CA HIS A 93 -23.93 8.83 -11.68
C HIS A 93 -24.21 10.26 -11.24
N GLU A 94 -23.63 10.67 -10.11
CA GLU A 94 -23.87 11.97 -9.51
C GLU A 94 -23.23 13.12 -10.31
N PHE A 95 -22.08 12.90 -10.93
CA PHE A 95 -21.45 13.88 -11.81
C PHE A 95 -22.24 14.07 -13.10
N ASN A 96 -22.64 12.97 -13.76
CA ASN A 96 -23.46 13.03 -14.98
C ASN A 96 -24.79 13.75 -14.73
N LEU A 97 -25.45 13.50 -13.59
CA LEU A 97 -26.68 14.21 -13.22
C LEU A 97 -26.49 15.73 -13.08
N ILE A 98 -25.33 16.20 -12.62
CA ILE A 98 -25.05 17.63 -12.56
C ILE A 98 -24.90 18.19 -13.98
N GLU A 99 -24.13 17.52 -14.83
CA GLU A 99 -23.90 17.96 -16.22
C GLU A 99 -25.20 18.00 -17.02
N GLU A 100 -26.09 17.03 -16.84
CA GLU A 100 -27.40 16.97 -17.48
C GLU A 100 -28.32 18.11 -17.03
N ARG A 101 -28.31 18.44 -15.73
CA ARG A 101 -29.29 19.38 -15.12
C ARG A 101 -28.82 20.83 -15.11
N ILE A 102 -27.52 21.07 -15.08
CA ILE A 102 -26.94 22.42 -14.98
C ILE A 102 -26.41 22.82 -16.36
N ASN A 103 -27.23 23.57 -17.10
CA ASN A 103 -26.90 24.02 -18.45
C ASN A 103 -25.61 24.88 -18.46
N ARG A 104 -24.61 24.44 -19.23
CA ARG A 104 -23.29 25.08 -19.38
C ARG A 104 -23.35 26.45 -20.06
N GLU A 105 -24.33 26.72 -20.93
CA GLU A 105 -24.53 28.04 -21.55
C GLU A 105 -24.92 29.08 -20.50
N LYS A 106 -25.71 28.69 -19.49
CA LYS A 106 -26.09 29.57 -18.38
C LYS A 106 -25.00 29.68 -17.31
N HIS A 107 -24.16 28.65 -17.21
CA HIS A 107 -23.15 28.53 -16.17
C HIS A 107 -21.79 28.12 -16.75
N PRO A 108 -21.16 28.95 -17.59
CA PRO A 108 -19.97 28.57 -18.36
C PRO A 108 -18.74 28.36 -17.50
N ASN A 109 -18.67 29.02 -16.34
CA ASN A 109 -17.51 29.00 -15.46
C ASN A 109 -17.63 28.00 -14.30
N ARG A 110 -18.75 27.25 -14.20
CA ARG A 110 -18.93 26.32 -13.08
C ARG A 110 -17.94 25.16 -13.15
N LEU A 111 -17.30 24.92 -12.02
CA LEU A 111 -16.41 23.81 -11.74
C LEU A 111 -17.22 22.74 -11.02
N PHE A 112 -17.61 21.71 -11.77
CA PHE A 112 -18.42 20.64 -11.20
C PHE A 112 -17.60 19.71 -10.31
N PHE A 113 -18.23 19.22 -9.24
CA PHE A 113 -17.73 18.08 -8.50
C PHE A 113 -18.85 17.12 -8.09
N SER A 114 -18.47 15.86 -7.90
CA SER A 114 -19.22 14.88 -7.15
C SER A 114 -18.32 14.33 -6.06
N TYR A 115 -18.76 14.43 -4.82
CA TYR A 115 -18.15 13.74 -3.68
C TYR A 115 -19.01 12.54 -3.31
N ALA A 116 -18.35 11.40 -3.08
CA ALA A 116 -19.05 10.20 -2.66
C ALA A 116 -18.27 9.41 -1.60
N ASN A 117 -19.00 8.71 -0.74
CA ASN A 117 -18.44 7.66 0.11
C ASN A 117 -19.39 6.47 0.27
N THR A 118 -18.82 5.27 0.31
CA THR A 118 -19.48 4.03 0.75
C THR A 118 -18.66 3.44 1.88
N VAL A 119 -19.20 3.51 3.11
CA VAL A 119 -18.44 3.21 4.33
C VAL A 119 -19.28 2.37 5.28
N ALA A 120 -18.66 1.37 5.90
CA ALA A 120 -19.22 0.68 7.06
C ALA A 120 -18.53 1.16 8.33
N THR A 121 -19.29 1.65 9.30
CA THR A 121 -18.78 1.90 10.66
C THR A 121 -18.54 0.58 11.40
N ILE A 122 -17.85 0.65 12.54
CA ILE A 122 -17.66 -0.50 13.43
C ILE A 122 -19.02 -1.16 13.76
N ASP A 123 -19.04 -2.49 13.75
CA ASP A 123 -20.23 -3.25 14.11
C ASP A 123 -20.50 -3.19 15.62
N PHE A 124 -21.74 -3.40 16.03
CA PHE A 124 -22.12 -3.35 17.45
C PHE A 124 -21.33 -4.35 18.31
N ALA A 125 -21.01 -5.52 17.74
CA ALA A 125 -20.20 -6.55 18.41
C ALA A 125 -18.69 -6.23 18.42
N LYS A 126 -18.26 -5.11 17.81
CA LYS A 126 -16.87 -4.65 17.68
C LYS A 126 -15.91 -5.72 17.13
N LYS A 127 -16.44 -6.64 16.34
CA LYS A 127 -15.72 -7.74 15.71
C LYS A 127 -15.10 -7.32 14.39
N TYR A 128 -15.76 -6.42 13.66
CA TYR A 128 -15.33 -5.92 12.37
C TYR A 128 -15.08 -4.41 12.48
N LYS A 129 -13.81 -4.04 12.28
CA LYS A 129 -13.41 -2.63 12.22
C LYS A 129 -14.10 -1.95 11.04
N GLY A 130 -14.50 -0.70 11.25
CA GLY A 130 -15.06 0.10 10.17
C GLY A 130 -14.03 0.35 9.08
N HIS A 131 -14.49 0.44 7.83
CA HIS A 131 -13.67 0.76 6.68
C HIS A 131 -14.55 1.28 5.54
N GLY A 132 -13.94 1.87 4.51
CA GLY A 132 -14.70 2.21 3.33
C GLY A 132 -13.94 3.02 2.30
N TRP A 133 -14.66 3.31 1.23
CA TRP A 133 -14.17 4.03 0.07
C TRP A 133 -14.71 5.46 0.08
N VAL A 134 -13.83 6.41 -0.17
CA VAL A 134 -14.13 7.84 -0.27
C VAL A 134 -13.51 8.36 -1.55
N GLY A 135 -14.21 9.24 -2.25
CA GLY A 135 -13.66 9.83 -3.46
C GLY A 135 -14.31 11.13 -3.87
N ILE A 136 -13.63 11.81 -4.79
CA ILE A 136 -14.12 13.00 -5.44
C ILE A 136 -13.81 12.93 -6.94
N ARG A 137 -14.80 13.26 -7.75
CA ARG A 137 -14.65 13.58 -9.18
C ARG A 137 -14.86 15.08 -9.34
N TYR A 138 -13.95 15.80 -9.97
CA TYR A 138 -14.00 17.27 -10.01
C TYR A 138 -13.31 17.89 -11.23
N GLN A 139 -13.73 19.11 -11.59
CA GLN A 139 -13.10 19.94 -12.60
C GLN A 139 -12.32 21.09 -11.95
N ILE A 140 -11.17 21.45 -12.53
CA ILE A 140 -10.46 22.71 -12.20
C ILE A 140 -10.51 23.73 -13.33
N ASP A 141 -10.84 23.28 -14.54
CA ASP A 141 -11.17 24.11 -15.68
C ASP A 141 -12.52 23.62 -16.25
N PRO A 142 -13.48 24.52 -16.53
CA PRO A 142 -14.77 24.13 -17.09
C PRO A 142 -14.72 23.48 -18.48
N LYS A 143 -13.60 23.54 -19.19
CA LYS A 143 -13.46 22.93 -20.52
C LYS A 143 -12.68 21.62 -20.48
N GLU A 144 -12.15 21.26 -19.32
CA GLU A 144 -11.31 20.10 -19.14
C GLU A 144 -12.14 18.88 -18.70
N PRO A 145 -11.73 17.66 -19.08
CA PRO A 145 -12.23 16.45 -18.46
C PRO A 145 -12.04 16.46 -16.93
N TYR A 146 -12.78 15.60 -16.24
CA TYR A 146 -12.71 15.51 -14.78
C TYR A 146 -11.40 14.85 -14.31
N ASN A 147 -10.99 15.25 -13.11
CA ASN A 147 -9.99 14.57 -12.30
C ASN A 147 -10.70 13.75 -11.23
N GLU A 148 -10.09 12.66 -10.79
CA GLU A 148 -10.57 11.89 -9.66
C GLU A 148 -9.47 11.61 -8.65
N ILE A 149 -9.88 11.60 -7.38
CA ILE A 149 -9.09 11.08 -6.27
C ILE A 149 -9.97 10.08 -5.55
N THR A 150 -9.53 8.83 -5.46
CA THR A 150 -10.19 7.79 -4.68
C THR A 150 -9.24 7.27 -3.62
N LEU A 151 -9.78 6.98 -2.44
CA LEU A 151 -9.02 6.42 -1.35
C LEU A 151 -9.85 5.39 -0.59
N HIS A 152 -9.16 4.45 0.02
CA HIS A 152 -9.75 3.54 0.99
C HIS A 152 -9.19 3.87 2.38
N ILE A 153 -10.08 3.79 3.37
CA ILE A 153 -9.75 4.02 4.76
C ILE A 153 -10.14 2.85 5.64
N ARG A 154 -9.46 2.75 6.78
CA ARG A 154 -9.83 1.88 7.89
C ARG A 154 -9.85 2.67 9.17
N PHE A 155 -10.88 2.48 9.97
CA PHE A 155 -10.97 3.11 11.28
C PHE A 155 -10.21 2.27 12.32
N HIS A 156 -9.42 2.95 13.12
CA HIS A 156 -8.84 2.41 14.36
C HIS A 156 -9.74 2.68 15.56
N GLU A 157 -10.49 3.78 15.51
CA GLU A 157 -11.50 4.17 16.50
C GLU A 157 -12.52 3.05 16.75
N ASN A 158 -12.94 2.89 18.01
CA ASN A 158 -13.87 1.84 18.46
C ASN A 158 -15.29 2.37 18.76
N ASP A 159 -15.60 3.58 18.28
CA ASP A 159 -16.87 4.25 18.47
C ASP A 159 -17.39 4.76 17.13
N ALA A 160 -18.64 4.43 16.80
CA ALA A 160 -19.21 4.76 15.51
C ALA A 160 -19.44 6.28 15.33
N GLN A 161 -19.77 7.03 16.40
CA GLN A 161 -20.00 8.47 16.29
C GLN A 161 -18.68 9.21 16.02
N LEU A 162 -17.60 8.80 16.68
CA LEU A 162 -16.26 9.33 16.42
C LEU A 162 -15.83 9.04 14.98
N GLN A 163 -16.04 7.83 14.48
CA GLN A 163 -15.74 7.47 13.09
C GLN A 163 -16.47 8.37 12.08
N GLN A 164 -17.74 8.69 12.34
CA GLN A 164 -18.52 9.59 11.49
C GLN A 164 -17.91 11.01 11.46
N ILE A 165 -17.52 11.55 12.62
CA ILE A 165 -16.88 12.88 12.71
C ILE A 165 -15.52 12.88 11.98
N THR A 166 -14.71 11.83 12.18
CA THR A 166 -13.42 11.68 11.50
C THR A 166 -13.60 11.57 9.99
N LEU A 167 -14.59 10.81 9.51
CA LEU A 167 -14.93 10.73 8.09
C LEU A 167 -15.35 12.08 7.51
N GLY A 168 -16.19 12.83 8.23
CA GLY A 168 -16.62 14.16 7.82
C GLY A 168 -15.43 15.11 7.64
N THR A 169 -14.48 15.05 8.58
CA THR A 169 -13.23 15.82 8.56
C THR A 169 -12.36 15.44 7.36
N LEU A 170 -12.17 14.13 7.13
CA LEU A 170 -11.42 13.60 5.99
C LEU A 170 -12.03 14.05 4.66
N GLY A 171 -13.36 13.98 4.50
CA GLY A 171 -14.03 14.40 3.28
C GLY A 171 -13.83 15.89 2.98
N VAL A 172 -13.86 16.76 4.00
CA VAL A 172 -13.54 18.19 3.82
C VAL A 172 -12.09 18.38 3.39
N ASN A 173 -11.16 17.65 4.02
CA ASN A 173 -9.75 17.70 3.65
C ASN A 173 -9.51 17.22 2.22
N LEU A 174 -10.20 16.17 1.77
CA LEU A 174 -10.13 15.64 0.41
C LEU A 174 -10.62 16.68 -0.61
N ILE A 175 -11.81 17.26 -0.41
CA ILE A 175 -12.36 18.26 -1.33
C ILE A 175 -11.47 19.52 -1.36
N TYR A 176 -10.97 19.95 -0.20
CA TYR A 176 -10.03 21.08 -0.13
C TYR A 176 -8.71 20.77 -0.85
N GLY A 177 -8.17 19.58 -0.66
CA GLY A 177 -6.95 19.11 -1.33
C GLY A 177 -7.11 19.08 -2.85
N ALA A 178 -8.24 18.55 -3.33
CA ALA A 178 -8.58 18.49 -4.74
C ALA A 178 -8.57 19.87 -5.43
N TYR A 179 -9.10 20.91 -4.79
CA TYR A 179 -9.14 22.24 -5.41
C TYR A 179 -7.90 23.11 -5.17
N TYR A 180 -7.26 22.99 -4.01
CA TYR A 180 -6.23 23.94 -3.57
C TYR A 180 -4.83 23.34 -3.40
N LYS A 181 -4.66 22.03 -3.65
CA LYS A 181 -3.39 21.28 -3.49
C LYS A 181 -3.15 20.23 -4.58
N TYR A 182 -3.92 20.21 -5.67
CA TYR A 182 -3.81 19.19 -6.72
C TYR A 182 -2.45 19.19 -7.45
N ASP A 183 -1.78 20.34 -7.49
CA ASP A 183 -0.47 20.55 -8.11
C ASP A 183 0.68 19.94 -7.28
N GLN A 184 0.41 19.55 -6.04
CA GLN A 184 1.38 18.95 -5.14
C GLN A 184 0.80 17.67 -4.48
N PRO A 185 0.67 16.56 -5.22
CA PRO A 185 0.08 15.31 -4.72
C PRO A 185 0.70 14.82 -3.41
N ASN A 186 2.03 14.84 -3.29
CA ASN A 186 2.74 14.49 -2.06
C ASN A 186 2.32 15.34 -0.85
N LYS A 187 2.06 16.64 -1.08
CA LYS A 187 1.58 17.54 -0.04
C LYS A 187 0.10 17.31 0.26
N LEU A 188 -0.71 17.07 -0.78
CA LEU A 188 -2.13 16.72 -0.67
C LEU A 188 -2.33 15.53 0.29
N LEU A 189 -1.50 14.49 0.20
CA LEU A 189 -1.54 13.35 1.13
C LEU A 189 -1.48 13.79 2.58
N ARG A 190 -0.56 14.70 2.92
CA ARG A 190 -0.41 15.22 4.29
C ARG A 190 -1.65 16.00 4.74
N TYR A 191 -2.24 16.80 3.84
CA TYR A 191 -3.46 17.56 4.11
C TYR A 191 -4.68 16.68 4.42
N LEU A 192 -4.71 15.42 4.00
CA LEU A 192 -5.80 14.50 4.34
C LEU A 192 -5.95 14.28 5.84
N TYR A 193 -4.83 14.36 6.59
CA TYR A 193 -4.78 14.20 8.04
C TYR A 193 -4.90 15.51 8.84
N ASP A 194 -5.14 16.64 8.18
CA ASP A 194 -5.33 17.90 8.92
C ASP A 194 -6.48 17.78 9.92
N HIS A 195 -6.21 18.06 11.19
CA HIS A 195 -7.15 17.89 12.31
C HIS A 195 -7.63 16.44 12.53
N ILE A 196 -6.87 15.45 12.05
CA ILE A 196 -7.09 14.02 12.30
C ILE A 196 -5.81 13.43 12.89
N ASP A 197 -5.92 12.88 14.10
CA ASP A 197 -4.79 12.19 14.73
C ASP A 197 -4.49 10.89 13.98
N LYS A 198 -3.20 10.56 13.85
CA LYS A 198 -2.74 9.40 13.05
C LYS A 198 -3.26 8.06 13.54
N ASP A 199 -3.62 7.96 14.82
CA ASP A 199 -4.15 6.77 15.46
C ASP A 199 -5.66 6.57 15.28
N LYS A 200 -6.35 7.50 14.60
CA LYS A 200 -7.80 7.40 14.35
C LYS A 200 -8.16 6.61 13.09
N ILE A 201 -7.42 6.85 12.01
CA ILE A 201 -7.65 6.22 10.71
C ILE A 201 -6.34 5.83 10.04
N GLU A 202 -6.43 4.81 9.20
CA GLU A 202 -5.41 4.38 8.26
C GLU A 202 -5.91 4.68 6.84
N ILE A 203 -5.10 5.33 6.01
CA ILE A 203 -5.33 5.42 4.56
C ILE A 203 -4.43 4.36 3.91
N ASP A 204 -5.02 3.24 3.50
CA ASP A 204 -4.28 2.07 2.99
C ASP A 204 -4.19 2.02 1.46
N THR A 205 -4.96 2.85 0.75
CA THR A 205 -4.86 3.01 -0.70
C THR A 205 -5.31 4.42 -1.11
N ILE A 206 -4.61 5.00 -2.08
CA ILE A 206 -5.04 6.20 -2.78
C ILE A 206 -4.69 6.09 -4.26
N ASN A 207 -5.60 6.55 -5.12
CA ASN A 207 -5.42 6.62 -6.55
C ASN A 207 -5.83 8.00 -7.07
N PHE A 208 -5.01 8.52 -7.95
CA PHE A 208 -5.22 9.76 -8.69
C PHE A 208 -5.42 9.42 -10.16
N SER A 209 -6.40 10.07 -10.79
CA SER A 209 -6.67 9.90 -12.22
C SER A 209 -7.17 11.20 -12.86
N GLY A 210 -7.03 11.29 -14.18
CA GLY A 210 -7.47 12.44 -14.95
C GLY A 210 -6.33 13.39 -15.32
N PRO A 211 -6.66 14.48 -16.03
CA PRO A 211 -5.69 15.24 -16.79
C PRO A 211 -4.65 15.98 -15.94
N ARG A 212 -4.95 16.30 -14.68
CA ARG A 212 -4.01 16.93 -13.74
C ARG A 212 -3.09 15.94 -13.02
N PHE A 213 -3.31 14.65 -13.20
CA PHE A 213 -2.53 13.59 -12.57
C PHE A 213 -1.88 12.65 -13.59
N LYS A 214 -1.72 13.09 -14.84
CA LYS A 214 -1.08 12.31 -15.92
C LYS A 214 0.33 11.86 -15.58
N ASP A 215 1.07 12.71 -14.86
CA ASP A 215 2.47 12.45 -14.47
C ASP A 215 2.57 11.85 -13.06
N VAL A 216 1.44 11.53 -12.41
CA VAL A 216 1.43 10.95 -11.07
C VAL A 216 1.48 9.42 -11.16
N ASP A 217 2.54 8.84 -10.61
CA ASP A 217 2.61 7.40 -10.41
C ASP A 217 1.90 7.00 -9.09
N ASN A 218 0.79 6.29 -9.20
CA ASN A 218 0.02 5.85 -8.03
C ASN A 218 0.80 4.88 -7.12
N ARG A 219 1.84 4.21 -7.64
CA ARG A 219 2.72 3.36 -6.81
C ARG A 219 3.61 4.21 -5.92
N LEU A 220 4.09 5.33 -6.45
CA LEU A 220 4.85 6.30 -5.68
C LEU A 220 3.96 6.93 -4.59
N MET A 221 2.71 7.26 -4.90
CA MET A 221 1.76 7.76 -3.89
C MET A 221 1.53 6.75 -2.77
N SER A 222 1.40 5.46 -3.09
CA SER A 222 1.33 4.38 -2.09
C SER A 222 2.60 4.29 -1.24
N LEU A 223 3.79 4.46 -1.81
CA LEU A 223 5.04 4.54 -1.03
C LEU A 223 4.99 5.73 -0.05
N GLN A 224 4.49 6.89 -0.49
CA GLN A 224 4.36 8.07 0.36
C GLN A 224 3.41 7.84 1.54
N LEU A 225 2.34 7.04 1.38
CA LEU A 225 1.48 6.67 2.50
C LEU A 225 2.28 5.99 3.62
N ILE A 226 3.15 5.04 3.26
CA ILE A 226 4.00 4.35 4.24
C ILE A 226 5.06 5.31 4.81
N LYS A 227 5.73 6.11 3.97
CA LYS A 227 6.73 7.11 4.42
C LYS A 227 6.13 8.11 5.42
N ASN A 228 4.89 8.51 5.22
CA ASN A 228 4.17 9.45 6.10
C ASN A 228 3.57 8.76 7.35
N GLY A 229 3.64 7.43 7.45
CA GLY A 229 3.07 6.63 8.54
C GLY A 229 1.54 6.60 8.53
N MET A 230 0.93 6.61 7.34
CA MET A 230 -0.52 6.56 7.13
C MET A 230 -1.05 5.13 7.01
N THR A 231 -0.19 4.20 6.57
CA THR A 231 -0.42 2.75 6.57
C THR A 231 0.89 2.01 6.77
N ASP A 232 0.82 0.79 7.29
CA ASP A 232 1.99 -0.05 7.50
C ASP A 232 2.43 -0.80 6.24
N ALA A 233 1.51 -1.02 5.29
CA ALA A 233 1.82 -1.75 4.07
C ALA A 233 0.84 -1.47 2.92
N VAL A 234 1.38 -1.47 1.71
CA VAL A 234 0.65 -1.33 0.44
C VAL A 234 1.01 -2.48 -0.49
N MET A 235 0.12 -2.81 -1.42
CA MET A 235 0.31 -3.91 -2.36
C MET A 235 0.04 -3.47 -3.80
N PHE A 236 0.78 -4.08 -4.73
CA PHE A 236 0.66 -3.88 -6.18
C PHE A 236 0.50 -5.21 -6.89
N ASN A 237 -0.42 -5.28 -7.83
CA ASN A 237 -0.64 -6.47 -8.64
C ASN A 237 0.42 -6.54 -9.76
N PRO A 238 0.48 -7.65 -10.53
CA PRO A 238 1.39 -7.78 -11.66
C PRO A 238 1.28 -6.65 -12.69
N GLU A 239 0.10 -6.06 -12.85
CA GLU A 239 -0.12 -4.92 -13.75
C GLU A 239 0.45 -3.60 -13.20
N GLY A 240 0.93 -3.58 -11.95
CA GLY A 240 1.46 -2.38 -11.28
C GLY A 240 0.39 -1.46 -10.70
N HIS A 241 -0.86 -1.92 -10.59
CA HIS A 241 -1.96 -1.19 -9.97
C HIS A 241 -2.01 -1.44 -8.46
N ASN A 242 -2.38 -0.40 -7.71
CA ASN A 242 -2.68 -0.48 -6.28
C ASN A 242 -3.85 -1.43 -6.04
N ILE A 243 -3.71 -2.30 -5.04
CA ILE A 243 -4.77 -3.25 -4.67
C ILE A 243 -4.97 -3.28 -3.17
N LEU A 244 -6.23 -3.48 -2.76
CA LEU A 244 -6.54 -3.70 -1.36
C LEU A 244 -6.03 -5.07 -0.89
N PRO A 245 -5.21 -5.11 0.18
CA PRO A 245 -4.78 -6.36 0.81
C PRO A 245 -5.96 -7.25 1.20
N ALA A 246 -7.05 -6.65 1.70
CA ALA A 246 -8.26 -7.37 2.08
C ALA A 246 -8.93 -8.09 0.90
N ARG A 247 -8.74 -7.62 -0.34
CA ARG A 247 -9.31 -8.26 -1.53
C ARG A 247 -8.52 -9.50 -1.95
N ILE A 248 -7.19 -9.39 -1.94
CA ILE A 248 -6.31 -10.45 -2.48
C ILE A 248 -6.00 -11.50 -1.43
N LEU A 249 -5.81 -11.11 -0.18
CA LEU A 249 -5.41 -12.06 0.86
C LEU A 249 -6.58 -12.85 1.43
N TYR A 250 -7.83 -12.42 1.19
CA TYR A 250 -9.01 -13.05 1.79
C TYR A 250 -9.13 -14.52 1.42
N LYS A 251 -9.10 -15.39 2.43
CA LYS A 251 -9.20 -16.85 2.29
C LYS A 251 -8.13 -17.45 1.35
N LYS A 252 -7.00 -16.78 1.16
CA LYS A 252 -5.85 -17.31 0.41
C LYS A 252 -4.77 -17.84 1.34
N ASN A 253 -4.11 -18.93 0.93
CA ASN A 253 -2.80 -19.32 1.43
C ASN A 253 -1.77 -18.30 0.94
N ILE A 254 -0.76 -18.01 1.75
CA ILE A 254 0.22 -16.96 1.44
C ILE A 254 1.61 -17.55 1.47
N LEU A 255 2.37 -17.39 0.40
CA LEU A 255 3.83 -17.55 0.41
C LEU A 255 4.47 -16.18 0.25
N ALA A 256 5.21 -15.73 1.25
CA ALA A 256 5.88 -14.44 1.19
C ALA A 256 7.41 -14.59 1.11
N LEU A 257 8.02 -13.75 0.27
CA LEU A 257 9.45 -13.66 0.06
C LEU A 257 9.90 -12.25 0.37
N ARG A 258 10.75 -12.08 1.38
CA ARG A 258 11.32 -10.78 1.74
C ARG A 258 12.68 -10.60 1.09
N GLY A 259 12.90 -9.49 0.40
CA GLY A 259 14.17 -9.21 -0.26
C GLY A 259 14.37 -7.75 -0.64
N SER A 260 15.61 -7.38 -0.95
CA SER A 260 15.92 -6.08 -1.55
C SER A 260 15.48 -6.02 -3.02
N PHE A 261 15.58 -7.14 -3.73
CA PHE A 261 15.28 -7.30 -5.17
C PHE A 261 15.92 -6.20 -6.04
N ARG A 262 17.18 -5.88 -5.75
CA ARG A 262 17.94 -4.79 -6.39
C ARG A 262 19.20 -5.31 -7.11
N PRO A 263 19.09 -5.74 -8.38
CA PRO A 263 17.86 -6.24 -9.01
C PRO A 263 17.50 -7.66 -8.49
N VAL A 264 16.41 -8.24 -8.98
CA VAL A 264 16.05 -9.64 -8.71
C VAL A 264 17.01 -10.58 -9.45
N THR A 265 17.64 -11.54 -8.75
CA THR A 265 18.64 -12.44 -9.32
C THR A 265 18.14 -13.87 -9.47
N LYS A 266 18.92 -14.75 -10.12
CA LYS A 266 18.62 -16.18 -10.20
C LYS A 266 18.45 -16.85 -8.83
N VAL A 267 19.17 -16.38 -7.79
CA VAL A 267 18.99 -16.88 -6.40
C VAL A 267 17.58 -16.62 -5.89
N ASN A 268 17.05 -15.42 -6.15
CA ASN A 268 15.72 -15.06 -5.68
C ASN A 268 14.64 -15.90 -6.36
N ILE A 269 14.78 -16.14 -7.67
CA ILE A 269 13.83 -16.94 -8.43
C ILE A 269 13.93 -18.43 -8.07
N ASP A 270 15.13 -18.99 -7.93
CA ASP A 270 15.27 -20.38 -7.48
C ASP A 270 14.70 -20.56 -6.06
N MET A 271 14.99 -19.65 -5.13
CA MET A 271 14.35 -19.65 -3.81
C MET A 271 12.82 -19.61 -3.91
N PHE A 272 12.28 -18.76 -4.78
CA PHE A 272 10.84 -18.66 -5.03
C PHE A 272 10.26 -19.97 -5.57
N GLU A 273 10.77 -20.47 -6.69
CA GLU A 273 10.23 -21.63 -7.39
C GLU A 273 10.26 -22.86 -6.48
N ARG A 274 11.39 -23.11 -5.81
CA ARG A 274 11.54 -24.27 -4.92
C ARG A 274 10.68 -24.18 -3.67
N SER A 275 10.62 -23.01 -3.03
CA SER A 275 9.74 -22.82 -1.87
C SER A 275 8.26 -22.91 -2.26
N TYR A 276 7.88 -22.46 -3.46
CA TYR A 276 6.52 -22.55 -3.98
C TYR A 276 6.11 -24.00 -4.25
N GLU A 277 6.96 -24.78 -4.91
CA GLU A 277 6.73 -26.22 -5.12
C GLU A 277 6.56 -26.97 -3.80
N MET A 278 7.40 -26.68 -2.81
CA MET A 278 7.29 -27.27 -1.47
C MET A 278 5.99 -26.84 -0.79
N PHE A 279 5.64 -25.55 -0.87
CA PHE A 279 4.43 -25.00 -0.26
C PHE A 279 3.16 -25.60 -0.85
N LEU A 280 3.10 -25.84 -2.17
CA LEU A 280 1.95 -26.49 -2.81
C LEU A 280 1.79 -27.98 -2.44
N LYS A 281 2.86 -28.65 -1.99
CA LYS A 281 2.80 -30.03 -1.51
C LYS A 281 2.27 -30.13 -0.07
N GLU A 282 2.11 -29.01 0.62
CA GLU A 282 1.56 -28.99 1.97
C GLU A 282 0.07 -29.33 2.00
N ASN A 283 -0.33 -30.03 3.06
CA ASN A 283 -1.74 -30.33 3.29
C ASN A 283 -2.57 -29.04 3.35
N ARG A 284 -3.71 -29.02 2.64
CA ARG A 284 -4.67 -27.90 2.60
C ARG A 284 -4.16 -26.64 1.88
N VAL A 285 -3.09 -26.76 1.09
CA VAL A 285 -2.67 -25.71 0.16
C VAL A 285 -3.18 -26.04 -1.24
N GLU A 286 -4.01 -25.15 -1.78
CA GLU A 286 -4.59 -25.26 -3.12
C GLU A 286 -3.99 -24.16 -4.00
N LYS A 287 -3.56 -24.51 -5.22
CA LYS A 287 -2.81 -23.61 -6.11
C LYS A 287 -3.61 -22.35 -6.48
N ASP A 288 -4.88 -22.51 -6.83
CA ASP A 288 -5.83 -21.44 -7.16
C ASP A 288 -6.16 -20.52 -5.96
N ARG A 289 -5.93 -21.03 -4.75
CA ARG A 289 -6.09 -20.29 -3.50
C ARG A 289 -4.77 -19.91 -2.86
N THR A 290 -3.68 -19.85 -3.62
CA THR A 290 -2.37 -19.43 -3.12
C THR A 290 -1.94 -18.13 -3.76
N GLU A 291 -1.54 -17.17 -2.93
CA GLU A 291 -0.94 -15.91 -3.38
C GLU A 291 0.52 -15.86 -2.96
N VAL A 292 1.36 -15.48 -3.91
CA VAL A 292 2.79 -15.27 -3.70
C VAL A 292 3.05 -13.77 -3.59
N ILE A 293 3.73 -13.36 -2.54
CA ILE A 293 3.96 -11.95 -2.22
C ILE A 293 5.45 -11.69 -2.11
N PHE A 294 5.97 -10.82 -2.98
CA PHE A 294 7.33 -10.31 -2.87
C PHE A 294 7.32 -9.04 -2.03
N GLU A 295 7.89 -9.11 -0.83
CA GLU A 295 7.94 -8.01 0.12
C GLU A 295 9.27 -7.27 0.06
N ILE A 296 9.20 -5.94 -0.13
CA ILE A 296 10.32 -5.02 0.08
C ILE A 296 10.00 -4.18 1.31
N THR A 297 10.90 -4.17 2.30
CA THR A 297 10.70 -3.33 3.49
C THR A 297 11.25 -1.92 3.28
N LEU A 298 10.70 -0.92 3.99
CA LEU A 298 11.28 0.42 4.03
C LEU A 298 12.74 0.41 4.52
N SER A 299 13.11 -0.53 5.38
CA SER A 299 14.50 -0.72 5.80
C SER A 299 15.40 -1.12 4.64
N ASN A 300 14.92 -1.92 3.67
CA ASN A 300 15.68 -2.25 2.46
C ASN A 300 15.87 -1.05 1.53
N LEU A 301 14.98 -0.05 1.61
CA LEU A 301 15.07 1.20 0.85
C LEU A 301 15.95 2.26 1.54
N ARG A 302 16.17 2.15 2.85
CA ARG A 302 17.03 3.07 3.64
C ARG A 302 18.49 2.63 3.76
N ALA A 303 18.85 1.47 3.24
CA ALA A 303 20.15 0.84 3.51
C ALA A 303 21.37 1.68 3.08
N GLU A 304 21.19 2.68 2.21
CA GLU A 304 22.25 3.58 1.70
C GLU A 304 22.03 5.07 2.05
N GLY A 305 21.04 5.38 2.92
CA GLY A 305 20.76 6.76 3.34
C GLY A 305 19.27 7.10 3.33
N GLU A 306 18.91 8.16 2.61
CA GLU A 306 17.50 8.50 2.41
C GLU A 306 16.81 7.51 1.47
N ILE A 307 15.48 7.40 1.58
CA ILE A 307 14.70 6.52 0.69
C ILE A 307 14.76 7.09 -0.72
N ASP A 308 15.46 6.39 -1.60
CA ASP A 308 15.47 6.63 -3.03
C ASP A 308 14.16 6.14 -3.66
N GLU A 309 13.36 7.09 -4.14
CA GLU A 309 12.06 6.83 -4.76
C GLU A 309 12.20 6.20 -6.16
N GLU A 310 13.26 6.53 -6.89
CA GLU A 310 13.54 6.00 -8.23
C GLU A 310 13.95 4.53 -8.14
N ASP A 311 14.89 4.23 -7.23
CA ASP A 311 15.32 2.86 -6.96
C ASP A 311 14.15 1.97 -6.47
N PHE A 312 13.22 2.52 -5.67
CA PHE A 312 11.98 1.82 -5.35
C PHE A 312 11.15 1.50 -6.61
N MET A 313 10.94 2.51 -7.48
CA MET A 313 10.14 2.36 -8.68
C MET A 313 10.72 1.28 -9.60
N ASP A 314 12.04 1.19 -9.69
CA ASP A 314 12.73 0.21 -10.52
C ASP A 314 12.52 -1.22 -10.00
N ARG A 315 12.70 -1.44 -8.69
CA ARG A 315 12.45 -2.73 -8.04
C ARG A 315 10.99 -3.16 -8.23
N ALA A 316 10.05 -2.25 -7.99
CA ALA A 316 8.61 -2.54 -8.11
C ALA A 316 8.22 -2.84 -9.57
N ARG A 317 8.68 -2.03 -10.54
CA ARG A 317 8.43 -2.25 -11.98
C ARG A 317 9.00 -3.57 -12.45
N LEU A 318 10.20 -3.94 -12.00
CA LEU A 318 10.82 -5.19 -12.37
C LEU A 318 10.00 -6.39 -11.89
N LEU A 319 9.67 -6.44 -10.60
CA LEU A 319 8.89 -7.54 -10.02
C LEU A 319 7.47 -7.63 -10.62
N CYS A 320 6.80 -6.50 -10.85
CA CYS A 320 5.50 -6.49 -11.51
C CYS A 320 5.60 -7.03 -12.95
N SER A 321 6.64 -6.63 -13.70
CA SER A 321 6.88 -7.10 -15.07
C SER A 321 7.14 -8.61 -15.15
N LEU A 322 7.59 -9.23 -14.04
CA LEU A 322 7.76 -10.68 -13.90
C LEU A 322 6.48 -11.42 -13.49
N GLY A 323 5.34 -10.72 -13.39
CA GLY A 323 4.07 -11.34 -13.06
C GLY A 323 3.82 -11.46 -11.56
N HIS A 324 4.62 -10.80 -10.71
CA HIS A 324 4.54 -10.97 -9.25
C HIS A 324 3.70 -9.89 -8.57
N THR A 325 3.02 -10.30 -7.48
CA THR A 325 2.39 -9.36 -6.55
C THR A 325 3.46 -8.83 -5.60
N VAL A 326 3.56 -7.51 -5.51
CA VAL A 326 4.58 -6.81 -4.72
C VAL A 326 3.91 -6.18 -3.49
N MET A 327 4.57 -6.28 -2.35
CA MET A 327 4.17 -5.62 -1.12
C MET A 327 5.30 -4.73 -0.62
N ILE A 328 4.96 -3.50 -0.24
CA ILE A 328 5.89 -2.63 0.47
C ILE A 328 5.41 -2.49 1.89
N SER A 329 6.32 -2.63 2.84
CA SER A 329 5.97 -2.61 4.25
C SER A 329 6.94 -1.80 5.09
N ASN A 330 6.46 -1.32 6.23
CA ASN A 330 7.30 -0.84 7.32
C ASN A 330 7.61 -1.95 8.35
N PHE A 331 7.43 -3.22 7.99
CA PHE A 331 7.60 -4.36 8.90
C PHE A 331 9.06 -4.78 9.00
N GLN A 332 9.80 -4.16 9.92
CA GLN A 332 11.17 -4.58 10.21
C GLN A 332 11.22 -6.06 10.65
N GLU A 333 10.29 -6.48 11.52
CA GLU A 333 10.24 -7.83 12.08
C GLU A 333 9.22 -8.73 11.35
N TYR A 334 9.60 -9.98 11.09
CA TYR A 334 8.74 -10.94 10.39
C TYR A 334 7.43 -11.25 11.14
N TYR A 335 7.41 -11.17 12.47
CA TYR A 335 6.16 -11.42 13.21
C TYR A 335 5.10 -10.37 12.88
N LYS A 336 5.48 -9.11 12.60
CA LYS A 336 4.54 -8.06 12.20
C LYS A 336 3.93 -8.34 10.82
N LEU A 337 4.75 -8.84 9.89
CA LEU A 337 4.26 -9.29 8.57
C LEU A 337 3.22 -10.41 8.71
N VAL A 338 3.53 -11.42 9.53
CA VAL A 338 2.61 -12.55 9.78
C VAL A 338 1.35 -12.10 10.51
N GLU A 339 1.46 -11.20 11.49
CA GLU A 339 0.31 -10.56 12.15
C GLU A 339 -0.54 -9.73 11.18
N TYR A 340 0.09 -9.05 10.22
CA TYR A 340 -0.61 -8.30 9.19
C TYR A 340 -1.43 -9.22 8.28
N PHE A 341 -0.81 -10.25 7.69
CA PHE A 341 -1.53 -11.23 6.86
C PHE A 341 -2.65 -11.94 7.61
N SER A 342 -2.42 -12.20 8.89
CA SER A 342 -3.36 -12.79 9.83
C SER A 342 -4.65 -12.00 10.04
N ARG A 343 -4.67 -10.71 9.71
CA ARG A 343 -5.88 -9.87 9.74
C ARG A 343 -6.84 -10.23 8.60
N TYR A 344 -6.34 -10.79 7.50
CA TYR A 344 -7.10 -11.03 6.27
C TYR A 344 -7.36 -12.51 6.00
N THR A 345 -6.49 -13.41 6.46
CA THR A 345 -6.62 -14.85 6.24
C THR A 345 -6.25 -15.68 7.47
N LYS A 346 -6.88 -16.85 7.57
CA LYS A 346 -6.55 -17.91 8.53
C LYS A 346 -5.96 -19.15 7.85
N MET A 347 -5.74 -19.07 6.54
CA MET A 347 -5.15 -20.15 5.75
C MET A 347 -3.64 -20.27 6.02
N ARG A 348 -3.00 -21.26 5.41
CA ARG A 348 -1.58 -21.56 5.64
C ARG A 348 -0.69 -20.44 5.15
N MET A 349 0.39 -20.19 5.88
CA MET A 349 1.40 -19.19 5.54
C MET A 349 2.78 -19.83 5.39
N GLY A 350 3.54 -19.36 4.41
CA GLY A 350 4.92 -19.73 4.14
C GLY A 350 5.79 -18.47 4.09
N LEU A 351 6.99 -18.53 4.66
CA LEU A 351 8.05 -17.55 4.44
C LEU A 351 9.21 -18.23 3.76
N ALA A 352 9.65 -17.74 2.61
CA ALA A 352 10.90 -18.18 2.01
C ALA A 352 12.00 -17.15 2.32
N MET A 353 13.13 -17.64 2.83
CA MET A 353 14.25 -16.78 3.21
C MET A 353 15.58 -17.53 3.19
N GLY A 354 16.68 -16.81 3.02
CA GLY A 354 18.02 -17.37 3.18
C GLY A 354 18.43 -17.54 4.65
N VAL A 355 19.45 -18.34 4.90
CA VAL A 355 20.02 -18.56 6.25
C VAL A 355 20.37 -17.26 6.97
N ASN A 356 20.95 -16.28 6.27
CA ASN A 356 21.31 -14.98 6.86
C ASN A 356 20.11 -14.28 7.50
N ASN A 357 18.99 -14.24 6.78
CA ASN A 357 17.76 -13.64 7.29
C ASN A 357 17.24 -14.39 8.52
N LEU A 358 17.35 -15.72 8.53
CA LEU A 358 16.95 -16.51 9.69
C LEU A 358 17.83 -16.23 10.91
N VAL A 359 19.15 -16.09 10.73
CA VAL A 359 20.08 -15.71 11.81
C VAL A 359 19.70 -14.34 12.38
N ASP A 360 19.38 -13.37 11.53
CA ASP A 360 18.95 -12.04 11.96
C ASP A 360 17.66 -12.05 12.78
N ILE A 361 16.73 -12.98 12.50
CA ILE A 361 15.50 -13.15 13.30
C ILE A 361 15.83 -13.51 14.76
N PHE A 362 16.97 -14.16 15.03
CA PHE A 362 17.40 -14.53 16.38
C PHE A 362 18.16 -13.42 17.13
N ASP A 363 18.34 -12.24 16.54
CA ASP A 363 19.00 -11.12 17.21
C ASP A 363 18.04 -10.42 18.20
N GLU A 364 18.34 -10.56 19.50
CA GLU A 364 17.55 -10.00 20.59
C GLU A 364 17.39 -8.47 20.52
N LYS A 365 18.29 -7.74 19.82
CA LYS A 365 18.23 -6.27 19.74
C LYS A 365 16.92 -5.78 19.12
N TYR A 366 16.33 -6.55 18.20
CA TYR A 366 15.09 -6.19 17.52
C TYR A 366 13.87 -6.29 18.44
N TYR A 367 13.95 -6.99 19.57
CA TYR A 367 12.79 -7.29 20.42
C TYR A 367 12.80 -6.61 21.78
N ARG A 368 13.75 -5.70 22.04
CA ARG A 368 13.87 -4.99 23.34
C ARG A 368 12.66 -4.14 23.69
N HIS A 369 11.84 -3.77 22.70
CA HIS A 369 10.62 -2.99 22.88
C HIS A 369 9.41 -3.86 23.31
N LEU A 370 9.53 -5.19 23.24
CA LEU A 370 8.48 -6.13 23.64
C LEU A 370 8.67 -6.55 25.10
N SER A 371 7.58 -6.61 25.86
CA SER A 371 7.63 -7.01 27.27
C SER A 371 8.12 -8.45 27.46
N GLY A 372 7.76 -9.37 26.56
CA GLY A 372 8.27 -10.73 26.55
C GLY A 372 9.50 -10.96 25.66
N GLY A 373 10.10 -9.89 25.12
CA GLY A 373 11.29 -9.95 24.29
C GLY A 373 11.15 -10.87 23.08
N ILE A 374 12.22 -11.61 22.77
CA ILE A 374 12.25 -12.55 21.63
C ILE A 374 11.22 -13.69 21.76
N LEU A 375 10.89 -14.13 22.97
CA LEU A 375 9.92 -15.21 23.17
C LEU A 375 8.50 -14.76 22.78
N GLU A 376 8.14 -13.51 23.06
CA GLU A 376 6.87 -12.94 22.61
C GLU A 376 6.81 -12.86 21.08
N ALA A 377 7.89 -12.39 20.45
CA ALA A 377 7.97 -12.29 18.99
C ALA A 377 7.86 -13.66 18.30
N PHE A 378 8.58 -14.67 18.80
CA PHE A 378 8.54 -16.03 18.27
C PHE A 378 7.20 -16.70 18.54
N GLY A 379 6.60 -16.44 19.71
CA GLY A 379 5.22 -16.80 20.00
C GLY A 379 4.31 -16.28 18.90
N LYS A 380 4.32 -14.96 18.63
CA LYS A 380 3.51 -14.34 17.57
C LYS A 380 3.80 -14.91 16.18
N LEU A 381 5.07 -15.11 15.84
CA LEU A 381 5.50 -15.61 14.52
C LEU A 381 5.01 -17.04 14.27
N PHE A 382 5.20 -17.96 15.21
CA PHE A 382 4.93 -19.39 15.04
C PHE A 382 3.62 -19.87 15.68
N PHE A 383 2.88 -19.01 16.38
CA PHE A 383 1.54 -19.33 16.93
C PHE A 383 0.55 -19.77 15.85
N LYS A 384 0.79 -19.39 14.60
CA LYS A 384 -0.06 -19.75 13.46
C LYS A 384 0.49 -20.91 12.63
N ASP A 385 -0.30 -21.34 11.65
CA ASP A 385 0.08 -22.35 10.67
C ASP A 385 1.09 -21.77 9.65
N LEU A 386 2.25 -21.37 10.16
CA LEU A 386 3.40 -20.83 9.44
C LEU A 386 4.44 -21.92 9.21
N LYS A 387 5.03 -21.93 8.02
CA LYS A 387 6.27 -22.65 7.69
C LYS A 387 7.33 -21.69 7.15
N VAL A 388 8.59 -21.93 7.50
CA VAL A 388 9.75 -21.24 6.96
C VAL A 388 10.49 -22.19 6.03
N TYR A 389 10.64 -21.79 4.77
CA TYR A 389 11.43 -22.45 3.75
C TYR A 389 12.80 -21.79 3.70
N LEU A 390 13.82 -22.53 4.15
CA LEU A 390 15.16 -22.02 4.33
C LEU A 390 16.02 -22.34 3.12
N TYR A 391 16.43 -21.29 2.40
CA TYR A 391 17.38 -21.42 1.30
C TYR A 391 18.81 -21.46 1.87
N PRO A 392 19.65 -22.45 1.48
CA PRO A 392 21.00 -22.57 2.00
C PRO A 392 21.88 -21.39 1.60
N MET A 393 22.94 -21.17 2.37
CA MET A 393 23.97 -20.19 2.04
C MET A 393 25.29 -20.92 1.83
N LYS A 394 26.03 -20.55 0.79
CA LYS A 394 27.42 -20.95 0.59
C LYS A 394 28.34 -19.89 1.19
N ASP A 395 29.28 -20.32 2.03
CA ASP A 395 30.34 -19.45 2.52
C ASP A 395 31.39 -19.24 1.42
N ALA A 396 31.72 -17.98 1.12
CA ALA A 396 32.60 -17.63 0.00
C ALA A 396 34.08 -18.00 0.26
N GLU A 397 34.51 -18.05 1.52
CA GLU A 397 35.91 -18.33 1.88
C GLU A 397 36.18 -19.82 2.03
N THR A 398 35.23 -20.55 2.63
CA THR A 398 35.38 -21.96 2.98
C THR A 398 34.69 -22.90 1.98
N GLY A 399 33.72 -22.40 1.21
CA GLY A 399 32.87 -23.19 0.32
C GLY A 399 31.85 -24.07 1.06
N GLU A 400 31.75 -23.97 2.39
CA GLU A 400 30.82 -24.76 3.19
C GLU A 400 29.38 -24.24 3.03
N TYR A 401 28.43 -25.18 2.89
CA TYR A 401 27.01 -24.86 2.85
C TYR A 401 26.44 -24.81 4.26
N THR A 402 25.82 -23.68 4.62
CA THR A 402 25.05 -23.53 5.83
C THR A 402 23.57 -23.75 5.54
N ASN A 403 22.91 -24.56 6.37
CA ASN A 403 21.48 -24.87 6.32
C ASN A 403 20.91 -25.02 7.75
N SER A 404 19.70 -25.55 7.88
CA SER A 404 19.06 -25.75 9.18
C SER A 404 19.84 -26.71 10.12
N GLU A 405 20.73 -27.58 9.62
CA GLU A 405 21.48 -28.54 10.46
C GLU A 405 22.70 -27.91 11.15
N ASN A 406 23.40 -27.01 10.47
CA ASN A 406 24.71 -26.50 10.90
C ASN A 406 24.76 -24.99 11.15
N LEU A 407 23.64 -24.26 11.03
CA LEU A 407 23.65 -22.82 11.30
C LEU A 407 24.08 -22.48 12.72
N LYS A 408 24.80 -21.36 12.84
CA LYS A 408 25.33 -20.85 14.11
C LYS A 408 24.45 -19.70 14.60
N VAL A 409 23.60 -19.98 15.58
CA VAL A 409 22.86 -18.96 16.34
C VAL A 409 23.51 -18.74 17.71
N HIS A 410 23.19 -17.60 18.33
CA HIS A 410 23.61 -17.32 19.69
C HIS A 410 23.23 -18.49 20.63
N PRO A 411 24.10 -18.93 21.57
CA PRO A 411 23.88 -20.14 22.36
C PRO A 411 22.53 -20.20 23.09
N ARG A 412 22.02 -19.05 23.56
CA ARG A 412 20.71 -18.94 24.21
C ARG A 412 19.54 -19.25 23.29
N MET A 413 19.70 -19.06 21.99
CA MET A 413 18.67 -19.28 20.97
C MET A 413 18.71 -20.68 20.35
N LYS A 414 19.78 -21.44 20.59
CA LYS A 414 19.98 -22.76 19.98
C LYS A 414 18.84 -23.73 20.26
N GLU A 415 18.37 -23.81 21.50
CA GLU A 415 17.30 -24.73 21.88
C GLU A 415 15.93 -24.26 21.36
N LEU A 416 15.70 -22.95 21.33
CA LEU A 416 14.49 -22.37 20.73
C LEU A 416 14.42 -22.67 19.23
N TYR A 417 15.54 -22.50 18.53
CA TYR A 417 15.67 -22.84 17.11
C TYR A 417 15.38 -24.33 16.85
N LYS A 418 16.06 -25.23 17.58
CA LYS A 418 15.86 -26.68 17.44
C LYS A 418 14.42 -27.10 17.67
N PHE A 419 13.72 -26.47 18.61
CA PHE A 419 12.31 -26.73 18.86
C PHE A 419 11.45 -26.46 17.62
N PHE A 420 11.64 -25.34 16.93
CA PHE A 420 10.86 -25.03 15.71
C PHE A 420 11.20 -25.97 14.56
N LYS A 421 12.48 -26.29 14.39
CA LYS A 421 12.92 -27.28 13.41
C LYS A 421 12.29 -28.65 13.66
N TYR A 422 12.41 -29.17 14.88
CA TYR A 422 11.87 -30.48 15.27
C TYR A 422 10.35 -30.56 15.02
N ASN A 423 9.63 -29.46 15.23
CA ASN A 423 8.20 -29.37 14.98
C ASN A 423 7.84 -29.11 13.49
N GLY A 424 8.79 -29.18 12.57
CA GLY A 424 8.57 -29.01 11.14
C GLY A 424 8.17 -27.59 10.73
N LYS A 425 8.49 -26.59 11.55
CA LYS A 425 8.21 -25.16 11.26
C LYS A 425 9.30 -24.52 10.41
N VAL A 426 10.52 -25.06 10.44
CA VAL A 426 11.64 -24.66 9.58
C VAL A 426 12.02 -25.86 8.73
N VAL A 427 12.01 -25.70 7.41
CA VAL A 427 12.27 -26.76 6.43
C VAL A 427 13.30 -26.26 5.43
N ASP A 428 14.36 -27.03 5.21
CA ASP A 428 15.38 -26.69 4.21
C ASP A 428 14.84 -26.89 2.79
N ILE A 429 15.17 -25.97 1.90
CA ILE A 429 15.06 -26.16 0.46
C ILE A 429 16.25 -27.02 0.03
N THR A 430 16.01 -28.25 -0.41
CA THR A 430 17.07 -29.21 -0.77
C THR A 430 17.33 -29.32 -2.27
N ASP A 431 16.34 -29.01 -3.10
CA ASP A 431 16.43 -29.09 -4.57
C ASP A 431 16.76 -27.71 -5.18
N TYR A 432 17.85 -27.09 -4.71
CA TYR A 432 18.32 -25.79 -5.18
C TYR A 432 19.44 -25.96 -6.22
N ASN A 433 19.71 -24.91 -6.99
CA ASN A 433 20.86 -24.87 -7.90
C ASN A 433 22.10 -24.27 -7.19
N PRO A 434 23.16 -25.06 -6.95
CA PRO A 434 24.38 -24.58 -6.29
C PRO A 434 25.10 -23.47 -7.06
N ASP A 435 25.01 -23.46 -8.40
CA ASP A 435 25.68 -22.48 -9.26
C ASP A 435 25.13 -21.06 -9.06
N ASN A 436 23.88 -20.94 -8.61
CA ASN A 436 23.28 -19.65 -8.34
C ASN A 436 23.83 -19.00 -7.05
N MET A 437 24.38 -19.77 -6.11
CA MET A 437 24.68 -19.28 -4.75
C MET A 437 25.79 -18.24 -4.67
N GLU A 438 26.59 -18.10 -5.73
CA GLU A 438 27.66 -17.10 -5.82
C GLU A 438 27.15 -15.76 -6.37
N ILE A 439 25.86 -15.66 -6.69
CA ILE A 439 25.27 -14.44 -7.27
C ILE A 439 24.78 -13.52 -6.14
N PHE A 440 25.48 -12.40 -5.96
CA PHE A 440 25.11 -11.35 -5.01
C PHE A 440 24.48 -10.16 -5.71
N SER A 441 23.30 -9.72 -5.28
CA SER A 441 22.59 -8.60 -5.93
C SER A 441 23.38 -7.29 -5.91
N ARG A 442 24.24 -7.08 -4.89
CA ARG A 442 25.10 -5.90 -4.78
C ARG A 442 26.18 -5.86 -5.86
N GLU A 443 26.75 -7.02 -6.20
CA GLU A 443 27.76 -7.13 -7.27
C GLU A 443 27.10 -6.91 -8.62
N VAL A 444 25.94 -7.55 -8.85
CA VAL A 444 25.14 -7.35 -10.07
C VAL A 444 24.77 -5.87 -10.26
N LEU A 445 24.33 -5.18 -9.21
CA LEU A 445 24.04 -3.75 -9.27
C LEU A 445 25.28 -2.93 -9.65
N ALA A 446 26.41 -3.17 -8.98
CA ALA A 446 27.65 -2.46 -9.28
C ALA A 446 28.05 -2.65 -10.76
N MET A 447 27.94 -3.87 -11.28
CA MET A 447 28.21 -4.17 -12.69
C MET A 447 27.27 -3.42 -13.65
N ILE A 448 25.97 -3.31 -13.31
CA ILE A 448 24.99 -2.56 -14.11
C ILE A 448 25.36 -1.06 -14.14
N GLU A 449 25.71 -0.49 -12.98
CA GLU A 449 26.04 0.94 -12.85
C GLU A 449 27.37 1.31 -13.51
N THR A 450 28.37 0.42 -13.47
CA THR A 450 29.68 0.62 -14.10
C THR A 450 29.68 0.23 -15.58
N GLY A 451 28.66 -0.46 -16.06
CA GLY A 451 28.58 -0.98 -17.44
C GLY A 451 29.53 -2.15 -17.70
N GLU A 452 29.88 -2.90 -16.66
CA GLU A 452 30.63 -4.15 -16.78
C GLU A 452 29.80 -5.22 -17.52
N GLU A 453 30.44 -6.13 -18.23
CA GLU A 453 29.76 -7.20 -18.96
C GLU A 453 29.52 -8.43 -18.07
N GLY A 454 28.48 -9.23 -18.37
CA GLY A 454 28.27 -10.55 -17.78
C GLY A 454 27.22 -10.60 -16.67
N TRP A 455 26.73 -9.46 -16.18
CA TRP A 455 25.65 -9.41 -15.19
C TRP A 455 24.35 -10.00 -15.73
N GLU A 456 24.12 -9.98 -17.05
CA GLU A 456 22.92 -10.55 -17.66
C GLU A 456 22.80 -12.05 -17.39
N GLN A 457 23.92 -12.76 -17.27
CA GLN A 457 23.95 -14.19 -16.97
C GLN A 457 23.61 -14.49 -15.50
N MET A 458 23.67 -13.49 -14.62
CA MET A 458 23.34 -13.61 -13.21
C MET A 458 21.84 -13.38 -12.93
N LEU A 459 21.10 -12.93 -13.95
CA LEU A 459 19.69 -12.61 -13.89
C LEU A 459 18.82 -13.71 -14.50
N PRO A 460 17.55 -13.83 -14.08
CA PRO A 460 16.58 -14.68 -14.75
C PRO A 460 16.38 -14.25 -16.22
N PRO A 461 15.98 -15.18 -17.12
CA PRO A 461 15.70 -14.85 -18.52
C PRO A 461 14.69 -13.69 -18.66
N GLY A 462 14.96 -12.74 -19.57
CA GLY A 462 14.10 -11.59 -19.82
C GLY A 462 14.30 -10.40 -18.88
N VAL A 463 14.91 -10.59 -17.70
CA VAL A 463 15.13 -9.52 -16.71
C VAL A 463 16.14 -8.51 -17.24
N SER A 464 17.20 -8.97 -17.91
CA SER A 464 18.23 -8.08 -18.47
C SER A 464 17.68 -7.16 -19.55
N GLU A 465 16.77 -7.67 -20.37
CA GLU A 465 16.08 -6.96 -21.43
C GLU A 465 15.15 -5.89 -20.84
N ILE A 466 14.40 -6.23 -19.79
CA ILE A 466 13.56 -5.27 -19.07
C ILE A 466 14.40 -4.15 -18.45
N ILE A 467 15.55 -4.48 -17.84
CA ILE A 467 16.46 -3.48 -17.25
C ILE A 467 17.00 -2.55 -18.33
N LYS A 468 17.43 -3.08 -19.48
CA LYS A 468 17.95 -2.29 -20.61
C LYS A 468 16.88 -1.41 -21.26
N ASP A 469 15.71 -1.98 -21.56
CA ASP A 469 14.59 -1.30 -22.22
C ASP A 469 14.02 -0.15 -21.38
N LYS A 470 13.84 -0.41 -20.07
CA LYS A 470 13.28 0.57 -19.13
C LYS A 470 14.32 1.41 -18.42
N GLN A 471 15.61 1.22 -18.74
CA GLN A 471 16.75 1.94 -18.14
C GLN A 471 16.74 1.91 -16.60
N LEU A 472 16.42 0.75 -16.02
CA LEU A 472 16.31 0.56 -14.57
C LEU A 472 17.71 0.52 -13.92
N PHE A 473 17.78 0.81 -12.62
CA PHE A 473 18.99 0.71 -11.79
C PHE A 473 20.16 1.52 -12.34
N ASN A 474 19.89 2.75 -12.81
CA ASN A 474 20.88 3.65 -13.40
C ASN A 474 21.62 3.06 -14.62
N TYR A 475 21.04 2.08 -15.31
CA TYR A 475 21.64 1.51 -16.51
C TYR A 475 21.87 2.60 -17.57
N LYS A 476 23.12 2.72 -18.02
CA LYS A 476 23.51 3.64 -19.10
C LYS A 476 23.74 2.82 -20.37
N PRO A 477 23.00 3.07 -21.46
CA PRO A 477 23.29 2.46 -22.74
C PRO A 477 24.73 2.80 -23.12
N THR A 478 25.58 1.79 -23.30
CA THR A 478 26.89 1.99 -23.90
C THR A 478 26.64 2.53 -25.30
N ALA A 479 27.10 3.74 -25.60
CA ALA A 479 26.94 4.32 -26.93
C ALA A 479 27.48 3.32 -27.96
N GLU A 480 26.59 2.78 -28.80
CA GLU A 480 27.00 1.87 -29.86
C GLU A 480 28.08 2.56 -30.69
N LYS A 481 29.22 1.88 -30.85
CA LYS A 481 30.16 2.22 -31.90
C LYS A 481 29.39 2.08 -33.21
N VAL A 482 29.06 3.22 -33.80
CA VAL A 482 28.64 3.30 -35.20
C VAL A 482 29.87 2.87 -36.00
N ASP A 483 29.94 1.58 -36.32
CA ASP A 483 30.87 1.07 -37.32
C ASP A 483 30.43 1.64 -38.68
N ASN A 484 31.17 2.64 -39.15
CA ASN A 484 31.11 3.19 -40.51
C ASN A 484 31.82 2.28 -41.51
#